data_AF-A0AAJ2J537-F1
#
_entry.id   AF-A0AAJ2J537-F1
#
_cell.length_a   1.000
_cell.length_b   1.000
_cell.length_c   1.000
_cell.angle_alpha   90.00
_cell.angle_beta   90.00
_cell.angle_gamma   90.00
#
_symmetry.space_group_name_H-M   'P 1'
#
loop_
_entity.id
_entity.type
_entity.pdbx_description
1 polymer ?
#
loop_
_entity_poly.entity_id
_entity_poly.type
_entity_poly.pdbx_seq_one_letter_code
_entity_poly.pdbx_strand_id
1 'polypeptide(L)'
;MKKLTGYPNWFFWLIILTISVTTLTGLFMLPWVMEFKLQWEVDFGLSGELRLPAVVMHVLLGWLLLMLLGALWHSHIRAGWRKKLNHWSGLVMSLSLITLALTGVGLYYLSSESAQLFASLLHMFLGMLLFSGFVWHYYHGRKIRVQSLRRHRS
;
A
#
# COMPACT_ATOMS: atom_id res chain seq x y z
N MET A 1 -0.06 13.85 20.21
CA MET A 1 0.34 12.56 19.59
C MET A 1 -0.86 11.94 18.85
N LYS A 2 -0.64 11.34 17.68
CA LYS A 2 -1.69 10.71 16.88
C LYS A 2 -2.14 9.38 17.50
N LYS A 3 -3.17 9.43 18.34
CA LYS A 3 -3.87 8.22 18.81
C LYS A 3 -4.83 7.76 17.72
N LEU A 4 -4.59 6.56 17.18
CA LEU A 4 -5.64 5.78 16.54
C LEU A 4 -6.53 5.25 17.66
N THR A 5 -7.84 5.51 17.60
CA THR A 5 -8.75 5.11 18.68
C THR A 5 -8.67 3.60 18.90
N GLY A 6 -8.44 3.18 20.15
CA GLY A 6 -8.30 1.76 20.51
C GLY A 6 -6.91 1.15 20.29
N TYR A 7 -5.91 1.93 19.87
CA TYR A 7 -4.54 1.43 19.65
C TYR A 7 -3.47 2.29 20.36
N PRO A 8 -2.35 1.67 20.78
CA PRO A 8 -1.19 2.40 21.26
C PRO A 8 -0.59 3.34 20.21
N ASN A 9 0.16 4.37 20.65
CA ASN A 9 0.77 5.34 19.72
C ASN A 9 1.81 4.71 18.77
N TRP A 10 2.51 3.65 19.20
CA TRP A 10 3.50 2.96 18.36
C TRP A 10 2.84 2.27 17.16
N PHE A 11 1.57 1.88 17.27
CA PHE A 11 0.86 1.19 16.20
C PHE A 11 0.72 2.06 14.95
N PHE A 12 0.49 3.36 15.13
CA PHE A 12 0.49 4.31 14.03
C PHE A 12 1.84 4.35 13.31
N TRP A 13 2.95 4.40 14.05
CA TRP A 13 4.28 4.44 13.47
C TRP A 13 4.67 3.12 12.80
N LEU A 14 4.21 2.00 13.35
CA LEU A 14 4.38 0.69 12.71
C LEU A 14 3.70 0.67 11.34
N ILE A 15 2.46 1.16 11.21
CA ILE A 15 1.79 1.26 9.90
C ILE A 15 2.57 2.13 8.94
N ILE A 16 3.04 3.30 9.38
CA ILE A 16 3.84 4.20 8.54
C ILE A 16 5.11 3.49 8.06
N LEU A 17 5.84 2.86 8.98
CA LEU A 17 7.05 2.13 8.67
C LEU A 17 6.76 0.99 7.68
N THR A 18 5.75 0.17 7.92
CA THR A 18 5.40 -0.94 7.03
C THR A 18 5.02 -0.43 5.64
N ILE A 19 4.15 0.58 5.52
CA ILE A 19 3.79 1.17 4.21
C ILE A 19 5.05 1.66 3.50
N SER A 20 5.88 2.46 4.17
CA SER A 20 7.09 3.02 3.59
C SER A 20 8.07 1.95 3.12
N VAL A 21 8.35 0.94 3.94
CA VAL A 21 9.31 -0.12 3.59
C VAL A 21 8.74 -1.05 2.51
N THR A 22 7.44 -1.38 2.54
CA THR A 22 6.81 -2.14 1.44
C THR A 22 6.90 -1.37 0.12
N THR A 23 6.62 -0.07 0.11
CA THR A 23 6.75 0.77 -1.09
C THR A 23 8.21 0.82 -1.57
N LEU A 24 9.17 1.05 -0.68
CA LEU A 24 10.58 1.13 -1.05
C LEU A 24 11.10 -0.19 -1.63
N THR A 25 10.72 -1.34 -1.04
CA THR A 25 11.07 -2.65 -1.60
C THR A 25 10.43 -2.89 -2.96
N GLY A 26 9.19 -2.43 -3.18
CA GLY A 26 8.53 -2.50 -4.50
C GLY A 26 9.21 -1.63 -5.56
N LEU A 27 9.60 -0.40 -5.20
CA LEU A 27 10.35 0.50 -6.09
C LEU A 27 11.74 -0.06 -6.42
N PHE A 28 12.41 -0.65 -5.43
CA PHE A 28 13.70 -1.32 -5.62
C PHE A 28 13.62 -2.46 -6.63
N MET A 29 12.47 -3.13 -6.77
CA MET A 29 12.27 -4.22 -7.71
C MET A 29 11.94 -3.78 -9.15
N LEU A 30 11.81 -2.47 -9.43
CA LEU A 30 11.47 -1.97 -10.76
C LEU A 30 12.44 -2.38 -11.88
N PRO A 31 13.78 -2.38 -11.68
CA PRO A 31 14.71 -2.81 -12.72
C PRO A 31 14.42 -4.24 -13.21
N TRP A 32 14.07 -5.17 -12.29
CA TRP A 32 13.71 -6.55 -12.67
C TRP A 32 12.39 -6.65 -13.42
N VAL A 33 11.44 -5.72 -13.20
CA VAL A 33 10.24 -5.65 -14.02
C VAL A 33 10.59 -5.21 -15.44
N MET A 34 11.43 -4.18 -15.58
CA MET A 34 11.90 -3.70 -16.89
C MET A 34 12.65 -4.78 -17.67
N GLU A 35 13.58 -5.46 -17.01
CA GLU A 35 14.41 -6.49 -17.61
C GLU A 35 13.62 -7.78 -17.88
N PHE A 36 13.01 -8.41 -16.86
CA PHE A 36 12.44 -9.75 -17.01
C PHE A 36 10.98 -9.78 -17.50
N LYS A 37 10.20 -8.71 -17.27
CA LYS A 37 8.79 -8.66 -17.70
C LYS A 37 8.60 -7.84 -18.96
N LEU A 38 9.34 -6.74 -19.13
CA LEU A 38 9.25 -5.88 -20.31
C LEU A 38 10.34 -6.14 -21.35
N GLN A 39 11.35 -6.95 -21.03
CA GLN A 39 12.45 -7.30 -21.94
C GLN A 39 13.20 -6.06 -22.45
N TRP A 40 13.29 -5.02 -21.61
CA TRP A 40 14.06 -3.83 -21.92
C TRP A 40 15.53 -4.06 -21.61
N GLU A 41 16.40 -3.57 -22.49
CA GLU A 41 17.83 -3.47 -22.21
C GLU A 41 18.07 -2.31 -21.26
N VAL A 42 18.57 -2.60 -20.05
CA VAL A 42 18.81 -1.62 -18.99
C VAL A 42 20.27 -1.66 -18.54
N ASP A 43 20.95 -0.51 -18.62
CA ASP A 43 22.37 -0.39 -18.23
C ASP A 43 22.58 -0.39 -16.69
N PHE A 44 21.49 -0.36 -15.92
CA PHE A 44 21.47 -0.28 -14.45
C PHE A 44 20.88 -1.53 -13.79
N GLY A 45 21.03 -2.70 -14.43
CA GLY A 45 20.56 -3.98 -13.91
C GLY A 45 21.06 -4.27 -12.48
N LEU A 46 20.19 -4.85 -11.65
CA LEU A 46 20.54 -5.29 -10.30
C LEU A 46 20.92 -6.76 -10.29
N SER A 47 21.92 -7.14 -9.49
CA SER A 47 22.32 -8.55 -9.33
C SER A 47 21.12 -9.46 -9.04
N GLY A 48 21.02 -10.57 -9.78
CA GLY A 48 19.99 -11.58 -9.59
C GLY A 48 19.97 -12.19 -8.18
N GLU A 49 21.10 -12.17 -7.48
CA GLU A 49 21.21 -12.67 -6.09
C GLU A 49 20.36 -11.86 -5.10
N LEU A 50 20.15 -10.56 -5.37
CA LEU A 50 19.34 -9.68 -4.53
C LEU A 50 17.84 -9.85 -4.77
N ARG A 51 17.45 -10.51 -5.86
CA ARG A 51 16.04 -10.63 -6.26
C ARG A 51 15.22 -11.42 -5.26
N LEU A 52 15.68 -12.60 -4.88
CA LEU A 52 14.93 -13.46 -3.95
C LEU A 52 14.77 -12.80 -2.56
N PRO A 53 15.84 -12.25 -1.93
CA PRO A 53 15.69 -11.52 -0.68
C PRO A 53 14.72 -10.32 -0.77
N ALA A 54 14.80 -9.54 -1.86
CA ALA A 54 13.91 -8.40 -2.06
C ALA A 54 12.44 -8.82 -2.18
N VAL A 55 12.17 -9.87 -2.97
CA VAL A 55 10.83 -10.45 -3.13
C VAL A 55 10.29 -10.94 -1.79
N VAL A 56 11.08 -11.72 -1.04
CA VAL A 56 10.67 -12.25 0.27
C VAL A 56 10.32 -11.12 1.23
N MET A 57 11.17 -10.11 1.34
CA MET A 57 10.92 -8.95 2.21
C MET A 57 9.65 -8.20 1.79
N HIS A 58 9.48 -7.94 0.49
CA HIS A 58 8.30 -7.25 -0.03
C HIS A 58 7.01 -8.01 0.29
N VAL A 59 6.99 -9.33 0.07
CA VAL A 59 5.83 -10.18 0.35
C VAL A 59 5.51 -10.22 1.84
N LEU A 60 6.51 -10.42 2.71
CA LEU A 60 6.30 -10.45 4.15
C LEU A 60 5.73 -9.13 4.67
N LEU A 61 6.27 -7.99 4.21
CA LEU A 61 5.78 -6.67 4.58
C LEU A 61 4.39 -6.38 3.99
N GLY A 62 4.09 -6.90 2.80
CA GLY A 62 2.75 -6.85 2.20
C GLY A 62 1.71 -7.59 3.05
N TRP A 63 2.02 -8.79 3.52
CA TRP A 63 1.15 -9.54 4.43
C TRP A 63 0.98 -8.84 5.77
N LEU A 64 2.06 -8.34 6.35
CA LEU A 64 2.00 -7.55 7.58
C LEU A 64 1.11 -6.32 7.40
N LEU A 65 1.23 -5.61 6.28
CA LEU A 65 0.38 -4.45 5.97
C LEU A 65 -1.10 -4.83 5.90
N LEU A 66 -1.45 -5.94 5.25
CA LEU A 66 -2.83 -6.45 5.21
C LEU A 66 -3.38 -6.73 6.61
N MET A 67 -2.59 -7.37 7.49
CA MET A 67 -2.99 -7.64 8.87
C MET A 67 -3.22 -6.35 9.67
N LEU A 68 -2.29 -5.39 9.57
CA LEU A 68 -2.39 -4.11 10.26
C LEU A 68 -3.61 -3.29 9.79
N LEU A 69 -3.91 -3.30 8.50
CA LEU A 69 -5.09 -2.62 7.95
C LEU A 69 -6.38 -3.35 8.30
N GLY A 70 -6.36 -4.68 8.38
CA GLY A 70 -7.47 -5.48 8.91
C GLY A 70 -7.80 -5.12 10.37
N ALA A 71 -6.79 -4.92 11.21
CA ALA A 71 -6.99 -4.45 12.58
C ALA A 71 -7.67 -3.07 12.64
N LEU A 72 -7.34 -2.18 11.68
CA LEU A 72 -7.97 -0.86 11.57
C LEU A 72 -9.42 -0.86 11.06
N TRP A 73 -9.96 -2.00 10.65
CA TRP A 73 -11.28 -2.08 10.04
C TRP A 73 -12.38 -1.43 10.90
N HIS A 74 -12.49 -1.84 12.17
CA HIS A 74 -13.55 -1.34 13.05
C HIS A 74 -13.31 0.10 13.51
N SER A 75 -12.09 0.42 13.95
CA SER A 75 -11.76 1.68 14.64
C SER A 75 -11.56 2.86 13.69
N HIS A 76 -11.17 2.61 12.45
CA HIS A 76 -10.82 3.65 11.48
C HIS A 76 -11.68 3.57 10.21
N ILE A 77 -11.64 2.45 9.50
CA ILE A 77 -12.25 2.32 8.16
C ILE A 77 -13.77 2.40 8.25
N ARG A 78 -14.40 1.47 8.97
CA ARG A 78 -15.86 1.40 9.18
C ARG A 78 -16.38 2.67 9.84
N ALA A 79 -15.67 3.20 10.83
CA ALA A 79 -16.05 4.42 11.53
C ALA A 79 -16.03 5.66 10.61
N GLY A 80 -14.99 5.79 9.78
CA GLY A 80 -14.85 6.88 8.80
C GLY A 80 -15.93 6.82 7.72
N TRP A 81 -16.19 5.64 7.18
CA TRP A 81 -17.24 5.42 6.18
C TRP A 81 -18.64 5.73 6.72
N ARG A 82 -18.98 5.27 7.93
CA ARG A 82 -20.28 5.59 8.57
C ARG A 82 -20.49 7.08 8.76
N LYS A 83 -19.43 7.83 9.07
CA LYS A 83 -19.48 9.29 9.22
C LYS A 83 -19.31 10.04 7.89
N LYS A 84 -19.13 9.32 6.78
CA LYS A 84 -18.79 9.86 5.44
C LYS A 84 -17.56 10.79 5.46
N LEU A 85 -16.65 10.61 6.42
CA LEU A 85 -15.45 11.44 6.56
C LEU A 85 -14.30 10.82 5.78
N ASN A 86 -13.74 11.56 4.81
CA ASN A 86 -12.61 11.12 3.99
C ASN A 86 -12.82 9.72 3.36
N HIS A 87 -14.08 9.37 3.07
CA HIS A 87 -14.47 8.00 2.78
C HIS A 87 -14.11 7.58 1.35
N TRP A 88 -14.16 8.50 0.38
CA TRP A 88 -13.78 8.24 -1.01
C TRP A 88 -12.33 7.81 -1.17
N SER A 89 -11.39 8.57 -0.57
CA SER A 89 -9.97 8.19 -0.59
C SER A 89 -9.73 6.88 0.14
N GLY A 90 -10.42 6.64 1.26
CA GLY A 90 -10.37 5.36 1.97
C GLY A 90 -10.91 4.18 1.15
N LEU A 91 -11.98 4.38 0.37
CA LEU A 91 -12.56 3.37 -0.51
C LEU A 91 -11.60 3.03 -1.65
N VAL A 92 -11.08 4.04 -2.35
CA VAL A 92 -10.09 3.85 -3.43
C VAL A 92 -8.89 3.08 -2.91
N MET A 93 -8.32 3.49 -1.77
CA MET A 93 -7.17 2.77 -1.19
C MET A 93 -7.51 1.33 -0.79
N SER A 94 -8.70 1.07 -0.26
CA SER A 94 -9.13 -0.28 0.13
C SER A 94 -9.26 -1.18 -1.08
N LEU A 95 -9.85 -0.68 -2.17
CA LEU A 95 -9.95 -1.41 -3.44
C LEU A 95 -8.56 -1.64 -4.05
N SER A 96 -7.69 -0.63 -4.06
CA SER A 96 -6.31 -0.78 -4.53
C SER A 96 -5.55 -1.84 -3.74
N LEU A 97 -5.70 -1.87 -2.40
CA LEU A 97 -5.06 -2.87 -1.55
C LEU A 97 -5.56 -4.30 -1.83
N ILE A 98 -6.87 -4.47 -2.03
CA ILE A 98 -7.45 -5.77 -2.42
C ILE A 98 -6.89 -6.21 -3.76
N THR A 99 -6.88 -5.33 -4.76
CA THR A 99 -6.33 -5.65 -6.09
C THR A 99 -4.84 -5.93 -6.04
N LEU A 100 -4.07 -5.21 -5.19
CA LEU A 100 -2.65 -5.50 -4.94
C LEU A 100 -2.47 -6.90 -4.34
N ALA A 101 -3.27 -7.28 -3.35
CA ALA A 101 -3.20 -8.63 -2.78
C ALA A 101 -3.50 -9.71 -3.84
N LEU A 102 -4.56 -9.51 -4.63
CA LEU A 102 -4.94 -10.45 -5.69
C LEU A 102 -3.89 -10.57 -6.79
N THR A 103 -3.35 -9.44 -7.26
CA THR A 103 -2.28 -9.44 -8.27
C THR A 103 -0.98 -10.00 -7.71
N GLY A 104 -0.67 -9.77 -6.43
CA GLY A 104 0.48 -10.37 -5.74
C GLY A 104 0.41 -11.89 -5.72
N VAL A 105 -0.77 -12.46 -5.41
CA VAL A 105 -1.01 -13.91 -5.55
C VAL A 105 -0.92 -14.33 -7.02
N GLY A 106 -1.55 -13.58 -7.93
CA GLY A 106 -1.54 -13.86 -9.36
C GLY A 106 -0.13 -13.96 -9.96
N LEU A 107 0.82 -13.16 -9.47
CA LEU A 107 2.22 -13.22 -9.90
C LEU A 107 2.90 -14.57 -9.63
N TYR A 108 2.44 -15.33 -8.62
CA TYR A 108 2.97 -16.66 -8.31
C TYR A 108 2.21 -17.80 -8.97
N TYR A 109 0.91 -17.62 -9.19
CA TYR A 109 0.01 -18.74 -9.51
C TYR A 109 -0.66 -18.66 -10.89
N LEU A 110 -0.61 -17.53 -11.59
CA LEU A 110 -1.10 -17.47 -12.98
C LEU A 110 -0.13 -18.21 -13.91
N SER A 111 -0.64 -19.11 -14.74
CA SER A 111 0.17 -19.89 -15.68
C SER A 111 0.42 -19.19 -17.02
N SER A 112 -0.46 -18.27 -17.41
CA SER A 112 -0.33 -17.50 -18.65
C SER A 112 0.69 -16.37 -18.50
N GLU A 113 1.65 -16.29 -19.43
CA GLU A 113 2.65 -15.22 -19.47
C GLU A 113 2.01 -13.83 -19.60
N SER A 114 1.01 -13.68 -20.47
CA SER A 114 0.31 -12.40 -20.65
C SER A 114 -0.50 -12.01 -19.42
N ALA A 115 -1.12 -12.98 -18.73
CA ALA A 115 -1.82 -12.74 -17.48
C ALA A 115 -0.85 -12.34 -16.35
N GLN A 116 0.31 -12.99 -16.25
CA GLN A 116 1.36 -12.60 -15.31
C GLN A 116 1.92 -11.20 -15.61
N LEU A 117 2.14 -10.86 -16.88
CA LEU A 117 2.61 -9.53 -17.27
C LEU A 117 1.59 -8.46 -16.89
N PHE A 118 0.31 -8.68 -17.20
CA PHE A 118 -0.77 -7.78 -16.80
C PHE A 118 -0.84 -7.62 -15.28
N ALA A 119 -0.79 -8.72 -14.53
CA ALA A 119 -0.76 -8.68 -13.07
C ALA A 119 0.45 -7.90 -12.54
N SER A 120 1.63 -8.07 -13.15
CA SER A 120 2.86 -7.36 -12.77
C SER A 120 2.73 -5.86 -12.97
N LEU A 121 2.26 -5.43 -14.15
CA LEU A 121 2.07 -4.03 -14.46
C LEU A 121 1.01 -3.40 -13.56
N LEU A 122 -0.13 -4.08 -13.39
CA LEU A 122 -1.21 -3.59 -12.54
C LEU A 122 -0.75 -3.49 -11.08
N HIS A 123 -0.04 -4.49 -10.56
CA HIS A 123 0.51 -4.47 -9.20
C HIS A 123 1.49 -3.31 -9.00
N MET A 124 2.39 -3.10 -9.95
CA MET A 124 3.36 -2.00 -9.93
C MET A 124 2.66 -0.63 -9.90
N PHE A 125 1.76 -0.37 -10.84
CA PHE A 125 1.05 0.92 -10.93
C PHE A 125 0.16 1.18 -9.72
N LEU A 126 -0.59 0.16 -9.27
CA LEU A 126 -1.42 0.30 -8.07
C LEU A 126 -0.61 0.47 -6.80
N GLY A 127 0.61 -0.08 -6.73
CA GLY A 127 1.51 0.11 -5.60
C GLY A 127 1.92 1.58 -5.45
N MET A 128 2.29 2.23 -6.56
CA MET A 128 2.58 3.67 -6.59
C MET A 128 1.35 4.51 -6.28
N LEU A 129 0.19 4.14 -6.84
CA LEU A 129 -1.08 4.82 -6.57
C LEU A 129 -1.48 4.71 -5.10
N LEU A 130 -1.32 3.54 -4.46
CA LEU A 130 -1.64 3.33 -3.06
C LEU A 130 -0.80 4.22 -2.14
N PHE A 131 0.51 4.32 -2.40
CA PHE A 131 1.39 5.20 -1.62
C PHE A 131 0.98 6.67 -1.77
N SER A 132 0.76 7.13 -3.00
CA SER A 132 0.34 8.50 -3.29
C SER A 132 -1.03 8.81 -2.67
N GLY A 133 -1.96 7.86 -2.77
CA GLY A 133 -3.29 7.89 -2.16
C GLY A 133 -3.22 7.92 -0.64
N PHE A 134 -2.31 7.17 -0.02
CA PHE A 134 -2.08 7.19 1.43
C PHE A 134 -1.63 8.57 1.91
N VAL A 135 -0.65 9.16 1.23
CA VAL A 135 -0.15 10.51 1.55
C VAL A 135 -1.28 11.53 1.45
N TRP A 136 -2.07 11.49 0.38
CA TRP A 136 -3.26 12.32 0.22
C TRP A 136 -4.29 12.11 1.33
N HIS A 137 -4.67 10.85 1.59
CA HIS A 137 -5.64 10.47 2.61
C HIS A 137 -5.21 10.98 4.00
N TYR A 138 -3.92 10.85 4.31
CA TYR A 138 -3.32 11.34 5.55
C TYR A 138 -3.46 12.87 5.70
N TYR A 139 -3.08 13.65 4.69
CA TYR A 139 -3.13 15.10 4.76
C TYR A 139 -4.58 15.63 4.75
N HIS A 140 -5.46 15.06 3.93
CA HIS A 140 -6.87 15.43 3.89
C HIS A 140 -7.60 15.05 5.19
N GLY A 141 -7.31 13.88 5.75
CA GLY A 141 -7.86 13.46 7.04
C GLY A 141 -7.44 14.40 8.18
N ARG A 142 -6.19 14.92 8.15
CA ARG A 142 -5.75 15.95 9.10
C ARG A 142 -6.55 17.24 8.96
N LYS A 143 -6.77 17.72 7.72
CA LYS A 143 -7.56 18.95 7.47
C LYS A 143 -8.99 18.81 7.99
N ILE A 144 -9.66 17.70 7.68
CA ILE A 144 -11.04 17.42 8.13
C ILE A 144 -11.12 17.41 9.67
N ARG A 145 -10.15 16.76 10.34
CA ARG A 145 -10.10 16.72 11.81
C ARG A 145 -9.94 18.12 12.43
N VAL A 146 -9.05 18.94 11.88
CA VAL A 146 -8.82 20.31 12.37
C VAL A 146 -10.08 21.17 12.19
N GLN A 147 -10.76 21.06 11.05
CA GLN A 147 -12.01 21.76 10.79
C GLN A 147 -13.13 21.34 11.76
N SER A 148 -13.27 20.04 12.03
CA SER A 148 -14.23 19.52 13.01
C SER A 148 -13.96 20.06 14.43
N LEU A 149 -12.70 20.14 14.86
CA LEU A 149 -12.34 20.70 16.18
C LEU A 149 -12.61 22.20 16.27
N ARG A 150 -12.45 22.95 15.18
CA ARG A 150 -12.77 24.39 15.13
C ARG A 150 -14.28 24.62 15.27
N ARG A 151 -15.11 23.85 14.55
CA ARG A 151 -16.59 23.95 14.61
C ARG A 151 -17.19 23.63 15.98
N HIS A 152 -16.53 22.81 16.80
CA HIS A 152 -17.00 22.51 18.16
C HIS A 152 -16.56 23.53 19.22
N ARG A 153 -15.66 24.47 18.88
CA ARG A 153 -15.18 25.52 19.79
C ARG A 153 -15.85 26.88 19.57
N SER A 154 -16.53 27.07 18.45
CA SER A 154 -17.39 28.21 18.12
C SER A 154 -18.82 27.92 18.53
#